data_AF-Q7U7T7-F1
#
_entry.id   AF-Q7U7T7-F1
#
_cell.length_a   1.000
_cell.length_b   1.000
_cell.length_c   1.000
_cell.angle_alpha   90.00
_cell.angle_beta   90.00
_cell.angle_gamma   90.00
#
_symmetry.space_group_name_H-M   'P 1'
#
loop_
_entity.id
_entity.type
_entity.pdbx_description
1 polymer ?
#
loop_
_entity_poly.entity_id
_entity_poly.type
_entity_poly.pdbx_seq_one_letter_code
_entity_poly.pdbx_strand_id
1 'polypeptide(L)'
;MDSTPQWVHEPEAAKLLAIKHNTLRSMRRDGRLTPGDHYIFVTGTPGGPVVYDIDAIRKTLAERTIAAVQEKGSRRKADLEKRLGLIETYGDEDHLKKEGE
;
A
#
# COMPACT_ATOMS: atom_id res chain seq x y z
N MET A 1 -26.34 4.36 4.53
CA MET A 1 -26.94 3.56 3.45
C MET A 1 -26.24 2.22 3.48
N ASP A 2 -26.96 1.17 3.87
CA ASP A 2 -26.41 -0.18 3.87
C ASP A 2 -26.31 -0.65 2.41
N SER A 3 -25.17 -0.36 1.77
CA SER A 3 -24.81 -1.05 0.54
C SER A 3 -24.53 -2.50 0.92
N THR A 4 -25.50 -3.37 0.69
CA THR A 4 -25.25 -4.81 0.65
C THR A 4 -24.07 -5.05 -0.30
N PRO A 5 -22.99 -5.70 0.16
CA PRO A 5 -21.81 -5.89 -0.67
C PRO A 5 -22.19 -6.64 -1.94
N GLN A 6 -21.88 -6.03 -3.09
CA GLN A 6 -22.19 -6.62 -4.39
C GLN A 6 -21.16 -7.72 -4.66
N TRP A 7 -21.55 -8.96 -4.32
CA TRP A 7 -20.76 -10.15 -4.64
C TRP A 7 -20.82 -10.45 -6.13
N VAL A 8 -19.68 -10.37 -6.82
CA VAL A 8 -19.57 -10.56 -8.27
C VAL A 8 -18.56 -11.64 -8.64
N HIS A 9 -18.75 -12.30 -9.79
CA HIS A 9 -17.84 -13.33 -10.28
C HIS A 9 -16.52 -12.76 -10.84
N GLU A 10 -15.48 -13.59 -10.89
CA GLU A 10 -14.10 -13.20 -11.26
C GLU A 10 -13.98 -12.34 -12.54
N PRO A 11 -14.67 -12.64 -13.66
CA PRO A 11 -14.57 -11.82 -14.87
C PRO A 11 -15.11 -10.39 -14.68
N GLU A 12 -16.24 -10.28 -14.00
CA GLU A 12 -16.86 -8.99 -13.71
C GLU A 12 -16.06 -8.22 -12.66
N ALA A 13 -15.62 -8.90 -11.60
CA ALA A 13 -14.74 -8.33 -10.59
C ALA A 13 -13.47 -7.74 -11.20
N ALA A 14 -12.82 -8.48 -12.09
CA ALA A 14 -11.62 -8.02 -12.79
C ALA A 14 -11.90 -6.78 -13.64
N LYS A 15 -13.05 -6.73 -14.31
CA LYS A 15 -13.50 -5.56 -15.09
C LYS A 15 -13.75 -4.34 -14.19
N LEU A 16 -14.47 -4.51 -13.09
CA LEU A 16 -14.81 -3.44 -12.14
C LEU A 16 -13.58 -2.88 -11.40
N LEU A 17 -12.57 -3.73 -11.19
CA LEU A 17 -11.29 -3.36 -10.61
C LEU A 17 -10.26 -2.89 -11.64
N ALA A 18 -10.60 -2.93 -12.94
CA ALA A 18 -9.71 -2.60 -14.05
C ALA A 18 -8.37 -3.37 -14.01
N ILE A 19 -8.41 -4.65 -13.70
CA ILE A 19 -7.25 -5.56 -13.63
C ILE A 19 -7.42 -6.76 -14.55
N LYS A 20 -6.30 -7.43 -14.86
CA LYS A 20 -6.35 -8.72 -15.58
C LYS A 20 -7.01 -9.78 -14.71
N HIS A 21 -7.77 -10.69 -15.33
CA HIS A 21 -8.44 -11.81 -14.65
C HIS A 21 -7.50 -12.62 -13.74
N ASN A 22 -6.31 -12.96 -14.24
CA ASN A 22 -5.32 -13.73 -13.47
C ASN A 22 -4.81 -13.01 -12.22
N THR A 23 -4.92 -11.68 -12.15
CA THR A 23 -4.45 -10.89 -11.01
C THR A 23 -5.24 -11.22 -9.75
N LEU A 24 -6.57 -11.36 -9.83
CA LEU A 24 -7.40 -11.72 -8.68
C LEU A 24 -7.03 -13.10 -8.11
N ARG A 25 -6.82 -14.07 -9.01
CA ARG A 25 -6.37 -15.41 -8.61
C ARG A 25 -5.01 -15.36 -7.89
N SER A 26 -4.05 -14.63 -8.43
CA SER A 26 -2.75 -14.45 -7.78
C SER A 26 -2.89 -13.74 -6.43
N MET A 27 -3.69 -12.68 -6.34
CA MET A 27 -3.92 -11.96 -5.08
C MET A 27 -4.54 -12.84 -4.00
N ARG A 28 -5.48 -13.74 -4.34
CA ARG A 28 -5.99 -14.75 -3.39
C ARG A 28 -4.88 -15.69 -2.93
N ARG A 29 -4.14 -16.28 -3.88
CA ARG A 29 -3.06 -17.24 -3.58
C ARG A 29 -1.97 -16.62 -2.71
N ASP A 30 -1.62 -15.36 -2.96
CA ASP A 30 -0.58 -14.64 -2.25
C ASP A 30 -1.09 -14.06 -0.90
N GLY A 31 -2.31 -14.40 -0.47
CA GLY A 31 -2.89 -13.95 0.81
C GLY A 31 -3.20 -12.46 0.86
N ARG A 32 -3.19 -11.76 -0.28
CA ARG A 32 -3.50 -10.33 -0.34
C ARG A 32 -4.99 -10.06 -0.19
N LEU A 33 -5.83 -11.04 -0.49
CA LEU A 33 -7.27 -10.98 -0.28
C LEU A 33 -7.67 -11.85 0.90
N THR A 34 -8.49 -11.32 1.80
CA THR A 34 -8.96 -12.02 2.98
C THR A 34 -10.19 -12.86 2.63
N PRO A 35 -10.19 -14.19 2.87
CA PRO A 35 -11.39 -15.01 2.69
C PRO A 35 -12.48 -14.59 3.68
N GLY A 36 -13.74 -14.59 3.24
CA GLY A 36 -14.87 -14.12 4.04
C GLY A 36 -15.16 -12.63 3.84
N ASP A 37 -14.12 -11.80 3.79
CA ASP A 37 -14.28 -10.34 3.62
C ASP A 37 -14.19 -9.92 2.15
N HIS A 38 -13.13 -10.33 1.44
CA HIS A 38 -12.89 -9.90 0.06
C HIS A 38 -13.43 -10.89 -0.97
N TYR A 39 -13.52 -12.17 -0.59
CA TYR A 39 -14.02 -13.22 -1.46
C TYR A 39 -14.60 -14.37 -0.66
N ILE A 40 -15.55 -15.08 -1.26
CA ILE A 40 -16.13 -16.30 -0.69
C ILE A 40 -16.22 -17.39 -1.75
N PHE A 41 -16.15 -18.65 -1.30
CA PHE A 41 -16.49 -19.80 -2.15
C PHE A 41 -18.01 -19.92 -2.21
N VAL A 42 -18.59 -19.84 -3.40
CA VAL A 42 -20.05 -19.89 -3.60
C VAL A 42 -20.64 -21.20 -3.08
N THR A 43 -19.89 -22.29 -3.21
CA THR A 43 -20.28 -23.63 -2.76
C THR A 43 -19.89 -23.92 -1.31
N GLY A 44 -19.24 -22.97 -0.61
CA GLY A 44 -18.67 -23.19 0.72
C GLY A 44 -17.46 -24.14 0.76
N THR A 45 -17.02 -24.67 -0.38
CA THR A 45 -15.91 -25.61 -0.48
C THR A 45 -14.66 -24.97 -1.08
N PRO A 46 -13.46 -25.24 -0.54
CA PRO A 46 -12.22 -24.79 -1.14
C PRO A 46 -12.07 -25.28 -2.58
N GLY A 47 -11.70 -24.39 -3.50
CA GLY A 47 -11.51 -24.71 -4.92
C GLY A 47 -12.78 -24.63 -5.78
N GLY A 48 -13.94 -24.36 -5.19
CA GLY A 48 -15.18 -24.07 -5.91
C GLY A 48 -15.19 -22.69 -6.58
N PRO A 49 -16.30 -22.34 -7.27
CA PRO A 49 -16.51 -21.00 -7.82
C PRO A 49 -16.37 -19.93 -6.74
N VAL A 50 -15.82 -18.78 -7.11
CA VAL A 50 -15.55 -17.68 -6.18
C VAL A 50 -16.26 -16.42 -6.65
N VAL A 51 -16.81 -15.69 -5.68
CA VAL A 51 -17.31 -14.32 -5.84
C VAL A 51 -16.53 -13.37 -4.95
N TYR A 52 -16.51 -12.10 -5.32
CA TYR A 52 -15.68 -11.07 -4.71
C TYR A 52 -16.53 -9.87 -4.30
N ASP A 53 -16.16 -9.27 -3.18
CA ASP A 53 -16.67 -7.97 -2.75
C ASP A 53 -15.73 -6.88 -3.26
N ILE A 54 -16.21 -6.08 -4.20
CA ILE A 54 -15.40 -5.04 -4.86
C ILE A 54 -15.12 -3.87 -3.94
N ASP A 55 -16.07 -3.50 -3.08
CA ASP A 55 -15.92 -2.35 -2.21
C ASP A 55 -14.95 -2.66 -1.07
N ALA A 56 -15.03 -3.86 -0.50
CA ALA A 56 -14.06 -4.32 0.50
C ALA A 56 -12.63 -4.40 -0.08
N ILE A 57 -12.48 -4.90 -1.31
CA ILE A 57 -11.18 -4.93 -2.00
C ILE A 57 -10.66 -3.51 -2.24
N ARG A 58 -11.50 -2.60 -2.74
CA ARG A 58 -11.09 -1.21 -2.99
C ARG A 58 -10.65 -0.51 -1.71
N LYS A 59 -11.39 -0.70 -0.63
CA LYS A 59 -11.07 -0.13 0.68
C LYS A 59 -9.70 -0.60 1.18
N THR A 60 -9.45 -1.91 1.18
CA THR A 60 -8.15 -2.44 1.64
C THR A 60 -6.99 -2.07 0.71
N LEU A 61 -7.22 -1.98 -0.60
CA LEU A 61 -6.21 -1.47 -1.53
C LEU A 61 -5.89 0.02 -1.29
N ALA A 62 -6.90 0.84 -0.98
CA ALA A 62 -6.71 2.24 -0.64
C ALA A 62 -5.89 2.39 0.65
N GLU A 63 -6.24 1.67 1.71
CA GLU A 63 -5.51 1.66 2.99
C GLU A 63 -4.05 1.25 2.80
N ARG A 64 -3.79 0.17 2.04
CA ARG A 64 -2.42 -0.26 1.71
C ARG A 64 -1.65 0.77 0.92
N THR A 65 -2.31 1.46 -0.02
CA THR A 65 -1.69 2.51 -0.82
C THR A 65 -1.28 3.70 0.06
N ILE A 66 -2.16 4.13 0.97
CA ILE A 66 -1.87 5.19 1.93
C ILE A 66 -0.66 4.82 2.79
N ALA A 67 -0.65 3.61 3.36
CA ALA A 67 0.45 3.12 4.17
C ALA A 67 1.78 3.09 3.39
N ALA A 68 1.77 2.57 2.15
CA ALA A 68 2.97 2.51 1.32
C ALA A 68 3.51 3.90 0.95
N VAL A 69 2.63 4.88 0.71
CA VAL A 69 3.03 6.26 0.43
C VAL A 69 3.63 6.92 1.66
N GLN A 70 3.00 6.75 2.83
CA GLN A 70 3.49 7.29 4.10
C GLN A 70 4.85 6.70 4.48
N GLU A 71 5.02 5.39 4.32
CA GLU A 71 6.27 4.71 4.57
C GLU A 71 7.38 5.25 3.65
N LYS A 72 7.09 5.39 2.35
CA LYS A 72 8.05 5.96 1.39
C LYS A 72 8.44 7.40 1.75
N GLY A 73 7.49 8.22 2.17
CA GLY A 73 7.76 9.59 2.65
C GLY A 73 8.64 9.62 3.89
N SER A 74 8.36 8.75 4.85
CA SER A 74 9.12 8.63 6.11
C SER A 74 10.55 8.17 5.86
N ARG A 75 10.74 7.16 4.98
CA ARG A 75 12.08 6.72 4.55
C ARG A 75 12.87 7.85 3.89
N ARG A 76 12.23 8.63 3.00
CA ARG A 76 12.86 9.78 2.35
C ARG A 76 13.30 10.84 3.35
N LYS A 77 12.48 11.13 4.37
CA LYS A 77 12.83 12.09 5.43
C LYS A 77 14.00 11.59 6.28
N ALA A 78 13.98 10.33 6.69
CA ALA A 78 15.05 9.71 7.46
C ALA A 78 16.38 9.71 6.69
N ASP A 79 16.35 9.42 5.39
CA ASP A 79 17.55 9.47 4.55
C ASP A 79 18.09 10.90 4.39
N LEU A 80 17.23 11.90 4.32
CA LEU A 80 17.63 13.31 4.28
C LEU A 80 18.28 13.75 5.59
N GLU A 81 17.67 13.40 6.73
CA GLU A 81 18.20 13.72 8.06
C GLU A 81 19.57 13.08 8.30
N LYS A 82 19.73 11.80 7.92
CA LYS A 82 21.03 11.12 7.96
C LYS A 82 22.08 11.81 7.11
N ARG A 83 21.72 12.28 5.91
CA ARG A 83 22.64 13.00 5.01
C ARG A 83 23.04 14.35 5.60
N LEU A 84 22.09 15.10 6.14
CA LEU A 84 22.35 16.41 6.75
C LEU A 84 23.22 16.29 8.01
N GLY A 85 22.97 15.28 8.86
CA GLY A 85 23.80 15.04 10.05
C GLY A 85 25.22 14.53 9.76
N LEU A 86 25.51 14.10 8.53
CA LEU A 86 26.85 13.67 8.11
C LEU A 86 27.70 14.84 7.58
N ILE A 87 27.10 16.01 7.34
CA ILE A 87 27.83 17.21 6.92
C ILE A 87 28.45 17.83 8.18
N GLU A 88 29.78 17.78 8.30
CA GLU A 88 30.52 18.65 9.23
C GLU A 88 30.27 20.10 8.82
N THR A 89 29.37 20.78 9.53
CA THR A 89 29.20 22.22 9.38
C THR A 89 30.34 22.90 10.12
N TYR A 90 31.36 23.34 9.40
CA TYR A 90 32.31 24.32 9.94
C TYR A 90 31.55 25.63 10.15
N GLY A 91 31.45 26.07 11.40
CA GLY A 91 30.85 27.35 11.74
C GLY A 91 31.78 28.49 11.34
N ASP A 92 31.23 29.57 10.77
CA ASP A 92 31.96 30.78 10.35
C ASP A 92 32.70 31.51 11.49
N GLU A 93 32.59 31.04 12.74
CA GLU A 93 33.22 31.63 13.92
C GLU A 93 34.74 31.38 14.01
N ASP A 94 35.30 30.44 13.24
CA ASP A 94 36.74 30.12 13.29
C ASP A 94 37.62 31.08 12.46
N HIS A 95 37.03 32.01 11.70
CA HIS A 95 37.79 32.92 10.82
C HIS A 95 38.07 34.32 11.39
N LEU A 96 37.64 34.64 12.62
CA LEU A 96 37.78 35.99 13.21
C LEU A 96 38.77 36.07 14.40
N LYS A 97 39.93 35.41 14.33
CA LYS A 97 41.04 35.68 15.27
C LYS A 97 42.42 35.61 14.61
N LYS A 98 42.70 36.50 13.66
CA LYS A 98 44.08 36.89 13.29
C LYS A 98 44.16 38.33 12.80
N GLU A 99 43.79 39.29 13.64
CA GLU A 99 44.36 40.64 13.55
C GLU A 99 44.72 41.09 14.97
N GLY A 100 46.02 41.24 15.24
CA GLY A 100 46.52 41.87 16.45
C GLY A 100 47.50 41.03 17.26
N GLU A 101 48.76 40.97 16.82
CA GLU A 101 49.92 41.30 17.65
C GLU A 101 51.09 41.78 16.79
#